data_AF-A0AAD6SC97-F1
#
_entry.id   AF-A0AAD6SC97-F1
#
_cell.length_a   1.000
_cell.length_b   1.000
_cell.length_c   1.000
_cell.angle_alpha   90.00
_cell.angle_beta   90.00
_cell.angle_gamma   90.00
#
_symmetry.space_group_name_H-M   'P 1'
#
loop_
_entity.id
_entity.type
_entity.pdbx_description
1 polymer ?
#
loop_
_entity_poly.entity_id
_entity_poly.type
_entity_poly.pdbx_seq_one_letter_code
_entity_poly.pdbx_strand_id
1 'polypeptide(L)'
;MKTIAELHGTAFKPYSAQQFSIGYDAYCALLENADSRVMKVLSRDELNWRRKNCCPGCMYKLEGEEELEFSMLVTMDGNDSLKRVLRREPKDFDNDGNLIPGQSKEQFNPRAANVGKDYFIPREKVNLWSKDKLDDTPAAQPTPEAPAGAAVGCEERWKNLGDDSSKRMWGIYDETGIFLCLCRHGFVLLVEDMVRSGELSKYALAACAELLEDFDGGVGSGYDVGCGFAGTLFNSPLGAKALLKKFMFLVGAFHGHAHNRLCQLIYLATYVLGLGLEDLEGCERFFSKSNTMAASVRYASVFHRRQILASYFKHFDTNETYANLSKFLVDNYWQALEILEGEPALYLGMKAAGIDDVAEFPRRLEAEFTFLKSLMADCEEDTLHMEYYQRLVNLADQRYVLMSVLLCFHCSCAFPLTKRKDSTASATVRRHAQENFDKAWIEVQETEVRMGVKERWLDTSPEWAEAAHLISTKRYRLALLKLERLVVQRMFELTKMNLSQTGYKLRKHIAKALQVRSQAIRNALNSYNTAAKSIVPAGPRSSSMFL
;
A
#
# COMPACT_ATOMS: atom_id res chain seq x y z
N MET A 1 -2.93 -38.33 10.48
CA MET A 1 -2.86 -39.79 10.22
C MET A 1 -1.63 -40.45 10.81
N LYS A 2 -0.39 -40.00 10.57
CA LYS A 2 0.80 -40.58 11.25
C LYS A 2 0.73 -40.48 12.77
N THR A 3 0.49 -39.28 13.29
CA THR A 3 0.28 -39.02 14.73
C THR A 3 -0.88 -39.84 15.31
N ILE A 4 -1.95 -40.05 14.54
CA ILE A 4 -3.09 -40.88 14.97
C ILE A 4 -2.68 -42.36 15.06
N ALA A 5 -1.97 -42.87 14.04
CA ALA A 5 -1.45 -44.24 14.06
C ALA A 5 -0.50 -44.47 15.25
N GLU A 6 0.37 -43.50 15.53
CA GLU A 6 1.28 -43.48 16.70
C GLU A 6 0.51 -43.48 18.02
N LEU A 7 -0.51 -42.62 18.18
CA LEU A 7 -1.37 -42.57 19.38
C LEU A 7 -2.10 -43.90 19.63
N HIS A 8 -2.45 -44.64 18.56
CA HIS A 8 -3.10 -45.94 18.66
C HIS A 8 -2.13 -47.13 18.69
N GLY A 9 -0.81 -46.90 18.75
CA GLY A 9 0.20 -47.96 18.78
C GLY A 9 0.22 -48.83 17.51
N THR A 10 -0.24 -48.29 16.38
CA THR A 10 -0.32 -49.00 15.09
C THR A 10 0.69 -48.45 14.10
N ALA A 11 1.25 -49.33 13.27
CA ALA A 11 2.12 -48.90 12.18
C ALA A 11 1.34 -48.04 11.18
N PHE A 12 1.87 -46.85 10.85
CA PHE A 12 1.27 -46.00 9.84
C PHE A 12 1.27 -46.69 8.47
N LYS A 13 0.08 -46.95 7.93
CA LYS A 13 -0.10 -47.50 6.59
C LYS A 13 -0.41 -46.35 5.62
N PRO A 14 0.44 -46.06 4.62
CA PRO A 14 0.24 -44.94 3.70
C PRO A 14 -1.12 -44.91 3.00
N TYR A 15 -1.66 -46.08 2.63
CA TYR A 15 -2.96 -46.19 1.97
C TYR A 15 -4.12 -45.71 2.85
N SER A 16 -4.01 -45.79 4.19
CA SER A 16 -5.07 -45.36 5.10
C SER A 16 -5.28 -43.84 5.06
N ALA A 17 -4.21 -43.08 4.83
CA ALA A 17 -4.33 -41.63 4.62
C ALA A 17 -5.05 -41.31 3.30
N GLN A 18 -4.79 -42.09 2.24
CA GLN A 18 -5.46 -41.94 0.96
C GLN A 18 -6.95 -42.31 1.04
N GLN A 19 -7.29 -43.43 1.68
CA GLN A 19 -8.68 -43.85 1.91
C GLN A 19 -9.46 -42.83 2.72
N PHE A 20 -8.85 -42.28 3.79
CA PHE A 20 -9.46 -41.21 4.57
C PHE A 20 -9.70 -39.96 3.73
N SER A 21 -8.71 -39.52 2.95
CA SER A 21 -8.85 -38.36 2.05
C SER A 21 -9.99 -38.55 1.07
N ILE A 22 -10.08 -39.71 0.42
CA ILE A 22 -11.17 -40.03 -0.52
C ILE A 22 -12.53 -40.01 0.18
N GLY A 23 -12.63 -40.61 1.36
CA GLY A 23 -13.86 -40.61 2.16
C GLY A 23 -14.28 -39.21 2.58
N TYR A 24 -13.33 -38.40 3.03
CA TYR A 24 -13.57 -36.99 3.41
C TYR A 24 -14.00 -36.15 2.21
N ASP A 25 -13.36 -36.32 1.04
CA ASP A 25 -13.73 -35.63 -0.19
C ASP A 25 -15.16 -35.97 -0.64
N ALA A 26 -15.53 -37.26 -0.54
CA ALA A 26 -16.89 -37.71 -0.82
C ALA A 26 -17.90 -37.10 0.17
N TYR A 27 -17.55 -37.05 1.46
CA TYR A 27 -18.38 -36.41 2.48
C TYR A 27 -18.59 -34.92 2.20
N CYS A 28 -17.53 -34.15 1.94
CA CYS A 28 -17.63 -32.74 1.59
C CYS A 28 -18.48 -32.52 0.34
N ALA A 29 -18.28 -33.34 -0.70
CA ALA A 29 -19.07 -33.26 -1.92
C ALA A 29 -20.57 -33.56 -1.68
N LEU A 30 -20.90 -34.49 -0.78
CA LEU A 30 -22.30 -34.76 -0.42
C LEU A 30 -22.94 -33.56 0.28
N LEU A 31 -22.23 -32.91 1.20
CA LEU A 31 -22.69 -31.70 1.86
C LEU A 31 -22.91 -30.55 0.88
N GLU A 32 -21.93 -30.27 0.01
CA GLU A 32 -22.04 -29.20 -0.99
C GLU A 32 -23.21 -29.44 -1.96
N ASN A 33 -23.44 -30.70 -2.36
CA ASN A 33 -24.57 -31.05 -3.22
C ASN A 33 -25.92 -30.90 -2.50
N ALA A 34 -25.99 -31.27 -1.22
CA ALA A 34 -27.20 -31.07 -0.41
C ALA A 34 -27.51 -29.58 -0.27
N ASP A 35 -26.50 -28.77 0.10
CA ASP A 35 -26.65 -27.32 0.22
C ASP A 35 -27.06 -26.68 -1.10
N SER A 36 -26.42 -27.06 -2.21
CA SER A 36 -26.77 -26.53 -3.54
C SER A 36 -28.23 -26.80 -3.90
N ARG A 37 -28.76 -27.99 -3.54
CA ARG A 37 -30.18 -28.33 -3.75
C ARG A 37 -31.09 -27.49 -2.86
N VAL A 38 -30.72 -27.30 -1.59
CA VAL A 38 -31.48 -26.44 -0.67
C VAL A 38 -31.51 -25.01 -1.18
N MET A 39 -30.36 -24.44 -1.56
CA MET A 39 -30.27 -23.07 -2.10
C MET A 39 -31.11 -22.91 -3.36
N LYS A 40 -31.08 -23.88 -4.27
CA LYS A 40 -31.93 -23.88 -5.46
C LYS A 40 -33.43 -23.91 -5.12
N VAL A 41 -33.85 -24.75 -4.18
CA VAL A 41 -35.26 -24.79 -3.74
C VAL A 41 -35.69 -23.46 -3.09
N LEU A 42 -34.77 -22.81 -2.39
CA LEU A 42 -35.01 -21.49 -1.79
C LEU A 42 -34.89 -20.33 -2.80
N SER A 43 -34.65 -20.59 -4.09
CA SER A 43 -34.37 -19.59 -5.12
C SER A 43 -33.18 -18.68 -4.78
N ARG A 44 -32.12 -19.30 -4.27
CA ARG A 44 -30.86 -18.68 -3.82
C ARG A 44 -29.65 -19.16 -4.64
N ASP A 45 -29.89 -19.56 -5.88
CA ASP A 45 -28.90 -20.10 -6.83
C ASP A 45 -28.55 -19.12 -7.96
N GLU A 46 -29.00 -17.87 -7.87
CA GLU A 46 -28.61 -16.80 -8.78
C GLU A 46 -27.10 -16.52 -8.74
N LEU A 47 -26.57 -15.96 -9.84
CA LEU A 47 -25.15 -15.60 -9.91
C LEU A 47 -24.78 -14.64 -8.79
N ASN A 48 -23.73 -14.97 -8.05
CA ASN A 48 -23.22 -14.20 -6.91
C ASN A 48 -24.26 -13.99 -5.79
N TRP A 49 -25.32 -14.81 -5.71
CA TRP A 49 -26.38 -14.68 -4.71
C TRP A 49 -25.81 -14.52 -3.30
N ARG A 50 -24.83 -15.36 -2.92
CA ARG A 50 -24.16 -15.28 -1.61
C ARG A 50 -23.56 -13.90 -1.37
N ARG A 51 -22.74 -13.39 -2.28
CA ARG A 51 -22.06 -12.09 -2.10
C ARG A 51 -23.05 -10.93 -2.01
N LYS A 52 -24.22 -11.05 -2.64
CA LYS A 52 -25.31 -10.07 -2.58
C LYS A 52 -26.21 -10.20 -1.35
N ASN A 53 -26.13 -11.29 -0.59
CA ASN A 53 -27.07 -11.61 0.49
C ASN A 53 -26.43 -12.18 1.78
N CYS A 54 -25.10 -12.27 1.89
CA CYS A 54 -24.44 -12.91 3.02
C CYS A 54 -24.50 -12.09 4.31
N CYS A 55 -24.55 -10.76 4.20
CA CYS A 55 -24.52 -9.86 5.34
C CYS A 55 -25.86 -9.13 5.50
N PRO A 56 -26.71 -9.53 6.46
CA PRO A 56 -27.99 -8.86 6.70
C PRO A 56 -27.82 -7.36 6.94
N GLY A 57 -26.83 -6.95 7.74
CA GLY A 57 -26.60 -5.54 8.07
C GLY A 57 -26.07 -4.67 6.94
N CYS A 58 -25.61 -5.24 5.83
CA CYS A 58 -25.20 -4.45 4.65
C CYS A 58 -26.22 -4.52 3.51
N MET A 59 -26.96 -5.63 3.39
CA MET A 59 -27.69 -5.98 2.18
C MET A 59 -29.21 -5.96 2.38
N TYR A 60 -29.68 -5.88 3.63
CA TYR A 60 -31.09 -5.78 3.95
C TYR A 60 -31.45 -4.34 4.33
N LYS A 61 -32.03 -3.60 3.38
CA LYS A 61 -32.49 -2.22 3.61
C LYS A 61 -33.90 -2.20 4.21
N LEU A 62 -34.11 -1.38 5.22
CA LEU A 62 -35.43 -1.18 5.83
C LEU A 62 -36.24 -0.10 5.10
N GLU A 63 -37.56 -0.20 5.16
CA GLU A 63 -38.44 0.83 4.64
C GLU A 63 -38.29 2.12 5.47
N GLY A 64 -37.95 3.22 4.81
CA GLY A 64 -37.67 4.49 5.47
C GLY A 64 -36.28 4.60 6.10
N GLU A 65 -35.37 3.66 5.83
CA GLU A 65 -33.96 3.79 6.24
C GLU A 65 -33.32 5.02 5.61
N GLU A 66 -32.61 5.81 6.42
CA GLU A 66 -31.88 6.98 5.94
C GLU A 66 -30.76 6.57 4.98
N GLU A 67 -30.56 7.36 3.93
CA GLU A 67 -29.47 7.12 2.99
C GLU A 67 -28.13 7.45 3.66
N LEU A 68 -27.30 6.42 3.82
CA LEU A 68 -25.95 6.56 4.34
C LEU A 68 -25.01 7.10 3.25
N GLU A 69 -24.01 7.88 3.66
CA GLU A 69 -22.93 8.35 2.77
C GLU A 69 -22.26 7.19 2.01
N PHE A 70 -22.02 6.09 2.72
CA PHE A 70 -21.62 4.81 2.14
C PHE A 70 -22.72 3.78 2.36
N SER A 71 -23.34 3.31 1.27
CA SER A 71 -24.27 2.19 1.34
C SER A 71 -23.59 0.87 1.71
N MET A 72 -22.27 0.78 1.52
CA MET A 72 -21.50 -0.36 1.99
C MET A 72 -20.06 0.04 2.30
N LEU A 73 -19.55 -0.41 3.45
CA LEU A 73 -18.13 -0.35 3.77
C LEU A 73 -17.53 -1.75 3.67
N VAL A 74 -16.38 -1.82 3.00
CA VAL A 74 -15.61 -3.05 2.81
C VAL A 74 -14.15 -2.82 3.16
N THR A 75 -13.42 -3.87 3.46
CA THR A 75 -11.96 -3.85 3.59
C THR A 75 -11.38 -4.90 2.66
N MET A 76 -10.24 -4.61 2.02
CA MET A 76 -9.54 -5.58 1.19
C MET A 76 -8.03 -5.53 1.42
N ASP A 77 -7.39 -6.69 1.42
CA ASP A 77 -5.93 -6.80 1.62
C ASP A 77 -5.40 -8.19 1.22
N GLY A 78 -4.08 -8.29 1.02
CA GLY A 78 -3.35 -9.53 0.74
C GLY A 78 -2.80 -10.20 2.00
N ASN A 79 -2.83 -11.54 2.04
CA ASN A 79 -2.19 -12.33 3.09
C ASN A 79 -1.34 -13.47 2.52
N ASP A 80 -0.08 -13.42 2.91
CA ASP A 80 1.02 -14.27 2.49
C ASP A 80 1.19 -15.55 3.35
N SER A 81 0.33 -15.78 4.33
CA SER A 81 0.48 -16.92 5.25
C SER A 81 -0.02 -18.23 4.65
N LEU A 82 -1.07 -18.16 3.83
CA LEU A 82 -1.78 -19.31 3.25
C LEU A 82 -1.13 -19.84 1.96
N LYS A 83 0.19 -19.84 1.92
CA LYS A 83 1.05 -20.32 0.82
C LYS A 83 0.93 -21.83 0.61
N ARG A 84 1.10 -22.28 -0.63
CA ARG A 84 1.20 -23.69 -1.00
C ARG A 84 2.48 -23.98 -1.77
N VAL A 85 3.21 -25.00 -1.36
CA VAL A 85 4.41 -25.48 -2.04
C VAL A 85 4.01 -26.16 -3.34
N LEU A 86 4.63 -25.75 -4.45
CA LEU A 86 4.54 -26.42 -5.72
C LEU A 86 5.28 -27.76 -5.62
N ARG A 87 4.56 -28.88 -5.72
CA ARG A 87 5.20 -30.20 -5.75
C ARG A 87 5.86 -30.40 -7.12
N ARG A 88 7.13 -30.76 -7.12
CA ARG A 88 7.92 -31.03 -8.33
C ARG A 88 8.59 -32.41 -8.26
N GLU A 89 8.90 -32.97 -9.42
CA GLU A 89 9.84 -34.09 -9.53
C GLU A 89 11.22 -33.71 -8.96
N PRO A 90 12.04 -34.71 -8.56
CA PRO A 90 13.42 -34.48 -8.14
C PRO A 90 14.17 -33.62 -9.16
N LYS A 91 15.09 -32.80 -8.66
CA LYS A 91 15.86 -31.85 -9.46
C LYS A 91 16.81 -32.59 -10.40
N ASP A 92 16.92 -32.09 -11.63
CA ASP A 92 18.00 -32.43 -12.55
C ASP A 92 19.01 -31.28 -12.59
N PHE A 93 20.23 -31.58 -13.03
CA PHE A 93 21.24 -30.57 -13.33
C PHE A 93 21.33 -30.42 -14.85
N ASP A 94 21.40 -29.18 -15.35
CA ASP A 94 21.77 -28.96 -16.75
C ASP A 94 23.25 -29.32 -16.98
N ASN A 95 23.66 -29.31 -18.25
CA ASN A 95 25.06 -29.60 -18.63
C ASN A 95 26.07 -28.60 -18.04
N ASP A 96 25.60 -27.45 -17.55
CA ASP A 96 26.40 -26.40 -16.93
C ASP A 96 26.37 -26.47 -15.38
N GLY A 97 25.73 -27.49 -14.81
CA GLY A 97 25.62 -27.70 -13.36
C GLY A 97 24.58 -26.83 -12.66
N ASN A 98 23.72 -26.12 -13.40
CA ASN A 98 22.60 -25.38 -12.83
C ASN A 98 21.44 -26.31 -12.51
N LEU A 99 20.76 -26.05 -11.39
CA LEU A 99 19.54 -26.77 -11.03
C LEU A 99 18.42 -26.47 -12.03
N ILE A 100 17.95 -27.49 -12.73
CA ILE A 100 16.67 -27.46 -13.45
C ILE A 100 15.57 -27.87 -12.46
N PRO A 101 14.59 -27.00 -12.17
CA PRO A 101 13.43 -27.38 -11.39
C PRO A 101 12.65 -28.49 -12.11
N GLY A 102 12.49 -29.66 -11.47
CA GLY A 102 11.71 -30.77 -12.03
C GLY A 102 10.28 -30.36 -12.42
N GLN A 103 9.65 -31.15 -13.30
CA GLN A 103 8.27 -30.92 -13.73
C GLN A 103 7.30 -30.94 -12.54
N SER A 104 6.16 -30.25 -12.68
CA SER A 104 5.14 -30.24 -11.64
C SER A 104 4.52 -31.63 -11.45
N LYS A 105 4.37 -32.05 -10.19
CA LYS A 105 3.64 -33.25 -9.77
C LYS A 105 2.14 -32.99 -9.55
N GLU A 106 1.69 -31.75 -9.77
CA GLU A 106 0.29 -31.42 -9.55
C GLU A 106 -0.58 -32.12 -10.60
N GLN A 107 -1.48 -32.98 -10.14
CA GLN A 107 -2.48 -33.58 -11.01
C GLN A 107 -3.63 -32.59 -11.18
N PHE A 108 -4.05 -32.38 -12.43
CA PHE A 108 -5.25 -31.61 -12.72
C PHE A 108 -6.45 -32.30 -12.07
N ASN A 109 -7.13 -31.59 -11.17
CA ASN A 109 -8.38 -32.05 -10.58
C ASN A 109 -9.51 -31.12 -11.05
N PRO A 110 -10.41 -31.58 -11.94
CA PRO A 110 -11.49 -30.75 -12.47
C PRO A 110 -12.44 -30.25 -11.38
N ARG A 111 -12.49 -30.91 -10.21
CA ARG A 111 -13.30 -30.47 -9.07
C ARG A 111 -12.75 -29.20 -8.41
N ALA A 112 -11.45 -28.92 -8.54
CA ALA A 112 -10.81 -27.77 -7.88
C ALA A 112 -11.36 -26.40 -8.35
N ALA A 113 -11.93 -26.35 -9.56
CA ALA A 113 -12.58 -25.15 -10.07
C ALA A 113 -13.93 -24.85 -9.38
N ASN A 114 -14.64 -25.89 -8.92
CA ASN A 114 -15.97 -25.76 -8.32
C ASN A 114 -15.94 -25.58 -6.79
N VAL A 115 -14.85 -25.98 -6.14
CA VAL A 115 -14.71 -25.86 -4.68
C VAL A 115 -14.61 -24.40 -4.28
N GLY A 116 -15.51 -23.98 -3.39
CA GLY A 116 -15.54 -22.61 -2.88
C GLY A 116 -15.88 -21.56 -3.93
N LYS A 117 -16.55 -21.94 -5.02
CA LYS A 117 -16.93 -21.02 -6.13
C LYS A 117 -17.70 -19.78 -5.69
N ASP A 118 -18.41 -19.85 -4.56
CA ASP A 118 -19.19 -18.73 -4.02
C ASP A 118 -18.32 -17.72 -3.23
N TYR A 119 -17.06 -18.08 -2.97
CA TYR A 119 -16.05 -17.26 -2.30
C TYR A 119 -14.94 -16.85 -3.26
N PHE A 120 -14.41 -17.80 -4.04
CA PHE A 120 -13.22 -17.59 -4.85
C PHE A 120 -13.55 -17.01 -6.23
N ILE A 121 -12.83 -15.95 -6.61
CA ILE A 121 -12.79 -15.48 -7.98
C ILE A 121 -11.89 -16.42 -8.81
N PRO A 122 -12.34 -16.91 -9.98
CA PRO A 122 -11.50 -17.72 -10.86
C PRO A 122 -10.24 -16.97 -11.33
N ARG A 123 -9.13 -17.70 -11.48
CA ARG A 123 -7.82 -17.11 -11.86
C ARG A 123 -7.90 -16.43 -13.22
N GLU A 124 -8.69 -16.99 -14.11
CA GLU A 124 -8.93 -16.49 -15.46
C GLU A 124 -9.53 -15.09 -15.40
N LYS A 125 -10.50 -14.86 -14.50
CA LYS A 125 -11.15 -13.57 -14.30
C LYS A 125 -10.20 -12.55 -13.66
N VAL A 126 -9.40 -12.97 -12.69
CA VAL A 126 -8.35 -12.12 -12.07
C VAL A 126 -7.30 -11.72 -13.10
N ASN A 127 -6.87 -12.65 -13.96
CA ASN A 127 -5.83 -12.40 -14.95
C ASN A 127 -6.28 -11.49 -16.11
N LEU A 128 -7.56 -11.19 -16.25
CA LEU A 128 -8.02 -10.11 -17.16
C LEU A 128 -7.45 -8.74 -16.75
N TRP A 129 -7.12 -8.58 -15.46
CA TRP A 129 -6.56 -7.36 -14.89
C TRP A 129 -5.04 -7.41 -14.76
N SER A 130 -4.38 -8.40 -15.38
CA SER A 130 -2.92 -8.42 -15.42
C SER A 130 -2.39 -7.23 -16.21
N LYS A 131 -1.16 -6.80 -15.88
CA LYS A 131 -0.52 -5.69 -16.59
C LYS A 131 -0.49 -5.92 -18.10
N ASP A 132 -0.09 -7.12 -18.54
CA ASP A 132 -0.05 -7.48 -19.96
C ASP A 132 -1.40 -7.29 -20.66
N LYS A 133 -2.52 -7.61 -19.98
CA LYS A 133 -3.87 -7.44 -20.53
C LYS A 133 -4.34 -6.00 -20.52
N LEU A 134 -3.97 -5.23 -19.50
CA LEU A 134 -4.28 -3.81 -19.44
C LEU A 134 -3.51 -3.03 -20.49
N ASP A 135 -2.26 -3.39 -20.75
CA ASP A 135 -1.42 -2.78 -21.79
C ASP A 135 -1.95 -3.09 -23.21
N ASP A 136 -2.56 -4.27 -23.41
CA ASP A 136 -3.25 -4.66 -24.65
C ASP A 136 -4.60 -3.94 -24.86
N THR A 137 -5.17 -3.36 -23.80
CA THR A 137 -6.46 -2.68 -23.88
C THR A 137 -6.23 -1.23 -24.31
N PRO A 138 -7.00 -0.68 -25.29
CA PRO A 138 -6.89 0.72 -25.63
C PRO A 138 -7.03 1.55 -24.37
N ALA A 139 -6.07 2.46 -24.12
CA ALA A 139 -6.11 3.33 -22.96
C ALA A 139 -7.51 3.96 -22.88
N ALA A 140 -8.20 3.71 -21.78
CA ALA A 140 -9.45 4.40 -21.50
C ALA A 140 -9.14 5.90 -21.59
N GLN A 141 -10.02 6.68 -22.26
CA GLN A 141 -9.84 8.13 -22.26
C GLN A 141 -9.74 8.56 -20.79
N PRO A 142 -8.70 9.33 -20.41
CA PRO A 142 -8.56 9.77 -19.04
C PRO A 142 -9.85 10.47 -18.64
N THR A 143 -10.54 9.93 -17.64
CA THR A 143 -11.77 10.52 -17.13
C THR A 143 -11.43 11.92 -16.62
N PRO A 144 -11.98 13.01 -17.21
CA PRO A 144 -11.59 14.38 -16.87
C PRO A 144 -11.84 14.77 -15.40
N GLU A 145 -12.65 13.97 -14.69
CA GLU A 145 -13.10 14.19 -13.32
C GLU A 145 -12.66 13.05 -12.38
N ALA A 146 -11.43 12.55 -12.52
CA ALA A 146 -10.87 11.70 -11.45
C ALA A 146 -10.98 12.45 -10.10
N PRO A 147 -11.35 11.78 -8.99
CA PRO A 147 -11.56 12.46 -7.72
C PRO A 147 -10.31 13.26 -7.34
N ALA A 148 -10.48 14.41 -6.69
CA ALA A 148 -9.39 15.35 -6.37
C ALA A 148 -8.17 14.72 -5.66
N GLY A 149 -8.32 13.52 -5.07
CA GLY A 149 -7.26 12.74 -4.45
C GLY A 149 -6.52 11.74 -5.32
N ALA A 150 -6.92 11.47 -6.56
CA ALA A 150 -6.26 10.47 -7.41
C ALA A 150 -4.81 10.86 -7.74
N ALA A 151 -4.51 12.16 -7.82
CA ALA A 151 -3.16 12.72 -8.03
C ALA A 151 -2.35 12.90 -6.73
N VAL A 152 -2.93 12.62 -5.56
CA VAL A 152 -2.36 12.89 -4.22
C VAL A 152 -1.77 11.61 -3.58
N GLY A 153 -1.69 10.53 -4.35
CA GLY A 153 -1.25 9.20 -3.90
C GLY A 153 0.15 9.16 -3.27
N CYS A 154 0.32 8.31 -2.25
CA CYS A 154 1.59 8.14 -1.52
C CYS A 154 2.65 7.28 -2.26
N GLU A 155 2.57 7.12 -3.58
CA GLU A 155 3.25 6.08 -4.37
C GLU A 155 4.78 6.01 -4.17
N GLU A 156 5.46 7.15 -3.99
CA GLU A 156 6.92 7.18 -3.78
C GLU A 156 7.39 6.49 -2.49
N ARG A 157 6.52 6.39 -1.46
CA ARG A 157 6.89 5.75 -0.18
C ARG A 157 6.75 4.23 -0.25
N TRP A 158 5.78 3.73 -1.00
CA TRP A 158 5.54 2.29 -1.16
C TRP A 158 6.60 1.62 -2.03
N LYS A 159 7.22 2.31 -2.99
CA LYS A 159 8.42 1.77 -3.67
C LYS A 159 9.59 1.53 -2.72
N ASN A 160 9.73 2.34 -1.67
CA ASN A 160 10.84 2.26 -0.71
C ASN A 160 10.58 1.31 0.48
N LEU A 161 9.32 0.97 0.79
CA LEU A 161 8.93 -0.04 1.78
C LEU A 161 8.55 -1.39 1.14
N GLY A 162 8.00 -1.33 -0.07
CA GLY A 162 7.55 -2.46 -0.90
C GLY A 162 8.63 -3.00 -1.84
N ASP A 163 9.89 -2.57 -1.72
CA ASP A 163 11.02 -3.27 -2.36
C ASP A 163 11.23 -4.70 -1.79
N ASP A 164 10.41 -5.10 -0.80
CA ASP A 164 10.19 -6.50 -0.39
C ASP A 164 9.08 -7.21 -1.20
N SER A 165 8.09 -6.50 -1.73
CA SER A 165 7.01 -7.07 -2.57
C SER A 165 7.45 -7.36 -4.01
N SER A 166 8.49 -6.64 -4.49
CA SER A 166 9.18 -6.86 -5.76
C SER A 166 10.24 -7.97 -5.66
N LYS A 167 10.56 -8.46 -4.45
CA LYS A 167 11.39 -9.67 -4.31
C LYS A 167 10.60 -10.82 -4.89
N ARG A 168 11.11 -11.32 -6.03
CA ARG A 168 10.69 -12.57 -6.67
C ARG A 168 10.37 -13.58 -5.56
N MET A 169 9.08 -13.80 -5.32
CA MET A 169 8.65 -14.69 -4.26
C MET A 169 9.32 -16.04 -4.49
N TRP A 170 9.79 -16.68 -3.42
CA TRP A 170 10.53 -17.93 -3.52
C TRP A 170 9.78 -18.88 -4.45
N GLY A 171 10.40 -19.26 -5.58
CA GLY A 171 9.78 -20.07 -6.64
C GLY A 171 9.39 -21.50 -6.23
N ILE A 172 9.44 -21.78 -4.93
CA ILE A 172 8.92 -22.97 -4.27
C ILE A 172 7.39 -22.92 -4.11
N TYR A 173 6.78 -21.73 -4.05
CA TYR A 173 5.34 -21.57 -3.86
C TYR A 173 4.62 -21.34 -5.19
N ASP A 174 3.51 -22.03 -5.41
CA ASP A 174 2.63 -21.77 -6.56
C ASP A 174 1.61 -20.70 -6.17
N GLU A 175 0.78 -20.99 -5.18
CA GLU A 175 -0.02 -20.00 -4.48
C GLU A 175 0.80 -19.41 -3.34
N THR A 176 0.98 -18.11 -3.40
CA THR A 176 1.77 -17.31 -2.47
C THR A 176 0.93 -16.75 -1.33
N GLY A 177 -0.40 -16.91 -1.40
CA GLY A 177 -1.31 -16.39 -0.38
C GLY A 177 -2.74 -16.30 -0.90
N ILE A 178 -3.53 -15.43 -0.27
CA ILE A 178 -4.85 -15.02 -0.75
C ILE A 178 -4.95 -13.49 -0.75
N PHE A 179 -5.75 -12.95 -1.65
CA PHE A 179 -6.29 -11.59 -1.54
C PHE A 179 -7.73 -11.71 -1.06
N LEU A 180 -8.14 -10.94 -0.08
CA LEU A 180 -9.42 -11.07 0.62
C LEU A 180 -10.16 -9.74 0.61
N CYS A 181 -11.48 -9.78 0.44
CA CYS A 181 -12.35 -8.65 0.74
C CYS A 181 -13.48 -9.06 1.70
N LEU A 182 -13.71 -8.24 2.71
CA LEU A 182 -14.73 -8.40 3.75
C LEU A 182 -15.67 -7.20 3.77
N CYS A 183 -16.92 -7.37 4.20
CA CYS A 183 -17.73 -6.23 4.60
C CYS A 183 -17.33 -5.75 6.02
N ARG A 184 -17.78 -4.57 6.41
CA ARG A 184 -17.55 -4.00 7.76
C ARG A 184 -17.96 -4.92 8.93
N HIS A 185 -18.95 -5.78 8.72
CA HIS A 185 -19.40 -6.73 9.73
C HIS A 185 -18.53 -7.99 9.80
N GLY A 186 -17.55 -8.15 8.91
CA GLY A 186 -16.61 -9.27 8.87
C GLY A 186 -17.05 -10.47 8.02
N PHE A 187 -18.12 -10.35 7.22
CA PHE A 187 -18.47 -11.41 6.26
C PHE A 187 -17.50 -11.38 5.10
N VAL A 188 -17.03 -12.56 4.68
CA VAL A 188 -16.22 -12.66 3.47
C VAL A 188 -17.08 -12.25 2.28
N LEU A 189 -16.59 -11.42 1.37
CA LEU A 189 -17.30 -11.11 0.13
C LEU A 189 -16.69 -11.93 -1.01
N LEU A 190 -15.37 -11.85 -1.16
CA LEU A 190 -14.62 -12.52 -2.20
C LEU A 190 -13.19 -12.83 -1.75
N VAL A 191 -12.60 -13.83 -2.40
CA VAL A 191 -11.23 -14.30 -2.17
C VAL A 191 -10.57 -14.58 -3.50
N GLU A 192 -9.28 -14.28 -3.62
CA GLU A 192 -8.49 -14.58 -4.81
C GLU A 192 -7.23 -15.35 -4.40
N ASP A 193 -6.82 -16.30 -5.23
CA ASP A 193 -5.51 -16.92 -5.06
C ASP A 193 -4.43 -15.95 -5.55
N MET A 194 -3.51 -15.56 -4.67
CA MET A 194 -2.27 -14.93 -5.13
C MET A 194 -1.36 -16.01 -5.70
N VAL A 195 -0.99 -15.90 -6.98
CA VAL A 195 -0.25 -16.94 -7.72
C VAL A 195 1.10 -16.41 -8.16
N ARG A 196 2.17 -17.01 -7.63
CA ARG A 196 3.59 -16.74 -7.94
C ARG A 196 3.98 -15.26 -7.86
N SER A 197 3.25 -14.48 -7.07
CA SER A 197 3.46 -13.05 -6.88
C SER A 197 3.14 -12.67 -5.44
N GLY A 198 3.64 -11.53 -4.96
CA GLY A 198 3.00 -10.87 -3.83
C GLY A 198 1.65 -10.30 -4.25
N GLU A 199 1.20 -9.30 -3.51
CA GLU A 199 0.02 -8.52 -3.82
C GLU A 199 0.26 -7.59 -5.02
N LEU A 200 -0.24 -7.99 -6.19
CA LEU A 200 -0.21 -7.19 -7.42
C LEU A 200 -1.52 -6.42 -7.58
N SER A 201 -1.47 -5.30 -8.31
CA SER A 201 -2.62 -4.45 -8.62
C SER A 201 -3.82 -5.20 -9.22
N LYS A 202 -3.56 -6.28 -9.99
CA LYS A 202 -4.61 -7.10 -10.62
C LYS A 202 -5.63 -7.68 -9.63
N TYR A 203 -5.21 -7.99 -8.40
CA TYR A 203 -6.11 -8.58 -7.40
C TYR A 203 -7.10 -7.53 -6.89
N ALA A 204 -6.59 -6.35 -6.49
CA ALA A 204 -7.46 -5.24 -6.10
C ALA A 204 -8.37 -4.78 -7.25
N LEU A 205 -7.91 -4.77 -8.51
CA LEU A 205 -8.75 -4.46 -9.68
C LEU A 205 -9.85 -5.49 -9.89
N ALA A 206 -9.53 -6.79 -9.78
CA ALA A 206 -10.50 -7.86 -9.89
C ALA A 206 -11.57 -7.77 -8.79
N ALA A 207 -11.16 -7.57 -7.54
CA ALA A 207 -12.06 -7.31 -6.43
C ALA A 207 -12.99 -6.12 -6.70
N CYS A 208 -12.43 -4.98 -7.14
CA CYS A 208 -13.23 -3.79 -7.48
C CYS A 208 -14.23 -4.09 -8.61
N ALA A 209 -13.83 -4.83 -9.65
CA ALA A 209 -14.71 -5.20 -10.75
C ALA A 209 -15.93 -5.99 -10.26
N GLU A 210 -15.73 -6.94 -9.34
CA GLU A 210 -16.83 -7.69 -8.74
C GLU A 210 -17.73 -6.82 -7.87
N LEU A 211 -17.14 -5.98 -7.01
CA LEU A 211 -17.92 -5.10 -6.12
C LEU A 211 -18.78 -4.11 -6.94
N LEU A 212 -18.21 -3.53 -8.01
CA LEU A 212 -18.92 -2.64 -8.92
C LEU A 212 -20.01 -3.36 -9.73
N GLU A 213 -19.89 -4.67 -9.95
CA GLU A 213 -20.93 -5.46 -10.60
C GLU A 213 -22.06 -5.81 -9.64
N ASP A 214 -21.72 -6.23 -8.43
CA ASP A 214 -22.69 -6.84 -7.52
C ASP A 214 -23.47 -5.84 -6.65
N PHE A 215 -22.95 -4.62 -6.43
CA PHE A 215 -23.56 -3.61 -5.55
C PHE A 215 -23.96 -2.34 -6.30
N ASP A 216 -25.05 -1.69 -5.87
CA ASP A 216 -25.69 -0.58 -6.60
C ASP A 216 -24.89 0.73 -6.64
N GLY A 217 -23.93 0.91 -5.74
CA GLY A 217 -23.07 2.09 -5.64
C GLY A 217 -22.64 2.36 -4.21
N GLY A 218 -22.00 3.50 -3.96
CA GLY A 218 -21.69 3.99 -2.61
C GLY A 218 -20.79 3.06 -1.79
N VAL A 219 -19.91 2.31 -2.44
CA VAL A 219 -18.98 1.40 -1.77
C VAL A 219 -17.73 2.16 -1.34
N GLY A 220 -17.51 2.24 -0.04
CA GLY A 220 -16.27 2.70 0.57
C GLY A 220 -15.35 1.52 0.89
N SER A 221 -14.15 1.49 0.32
CA SER A 221 -13.22 0.36 0.44
C SER A 221 -11.96 0.74 1.21
N GLY A 222 -11.84 0.24 2.44
CA GLY A 222 -10.60 0.23 3.21
C GLY A 222 -9.52 -0.59 2.51
N TYR A 223 -8.40 0.06 2.19
CA TYR A 223 -7.23 -0.59 1.61
C TYR A 223 -5.97 0.22 1.96
N ASP A 224 -4.95 -0.43 2.51
CA ASP A 224 -3.72 0.21 2.99
C ASP A 224 -3.05 1.08 1.93
N VAL A 225 -3.01 0.60 0.69
CA VAL A 225 -2.46 1.35 -0.45
C VAL A 225 -3.54 2.01 -1.29
N GLY A 226 -4.79 2.03 -0.82
CA GLY A 226 -5.98 2.52 -1.53
C GLY A 226 -5.83 3.93 -2.07
N CYS A 227 -5.12 4.81 -1.35
CA CYS A 227 -4.87 6.17 -1.80
C CYS A 227 -4.04 6.28 -3.09
N GLY A 228 -3.05 5.39 -3.28
CA GLY A 228 -2.25 5.33 -4.50
C GLY A 228 -2.96 4.50 -5.56
N PHE A 229 -3.61 3.42 -5.11
CA PHE A 229 -4.35 2.53 -5.97
C PHE A 229 -5.59 3.20 -6.61
N ALA A 230 -6.16 4.23 -6.00
CA ALA A 230 -7.24 5.03 -6.60
C ALA A 230 -6.88 5.50 -8.01
N GLY A 231 -5.65 6.02 -8.22
CA GLY A 231 -5.17 6.40 -9.54
C GLY A 231 -5.14 5.22 -10.51
N THR A 232 -4.75 4.03 -10.05
CA THR A 232 -4.78 2.81 -10.87
C THR A 232 -6.21 2.42 -11.26
N LEU A 233 -7.17 2.47 -10.32
CA LEU A 233 -8.57 2.15 -10.58
C LEU A 233 -9.19 3.11 -11.60
N PHE A 234 -9.05 4.42 -11.40
CA PHE A 234 -9.71 5.42 -12.24
C PHE A 234 -9.08 5.54 -13.64
N ASN A 235 -7.81 5.16 -13.80
CA ASN A 235 -7.17 5.07 -15.12
C ASN A 235 -7.38 3.70 -15.80
N SER A 236 -8.04 2.74 -15.13
CA SER A 236 -8.38 1.45 -15.72
C SER A 236 -9.71 1.51 -16.49
N PRO A 237 -10.08 0.46 -17.26
CA PRO A 237 -11.41 0.34 -17.85
C PRO A 237 -12.58 0.40 -16.84
N LEU A 238 -12.31 0.24 -15.53
CA LEU A 238 -13.32 0.38 -14.48
C LEU A 238 -13.60 1.84 -14.09
N GLY A 239 -12.75 2.80 -14.47
CA GLY A 239 -12.79 4.16 -13.94
C GLY A 239 -14.14 4.86 -14.10
N ALA A 240 -14.72 4.81 -15.30
CA ALA A 240 -16.04 5.38 -15.56
C ALA A 240 -17.15 4.74 -14.71
N LYS A 241 -17.11 3.42 -14.54
CA LYS A 241 -18.07 2.69 -13.69
C LYS A 241 -17.86 3.00 -12.21
N ALA A 242 -16.61 3.12 -11.76
CA ALA A 242 -16.25 3.47 -10.40
C ALA A 242 -16.75 4.88 -10.04
N LEU A 243 -16.60 5.86 -10.95
CA LEU A 243 -17.15 7.20 -10.79
C LEU A 243 -18.68 7.20 -10.72
N LEU A 244 -19.33 6.55 -11.70
CA LEU A 244 -20.79 6.46 -11.75
C LEU A 244 -21.37 5.84 -10.48
N LYS A 245 -20.71 4.81 -9.95
CA LYS A 245 -21.12 4.10 -8.73
C LYS A 245 -20.58 4.73 -7.44
N LYS A 246 -19.94 5.90 -7.50
CA LYS A 246 -19.37 6.59 -6.33
C LYS A 246 -18.47 5.69 -5.47
N PHE A 247 -17.65 4.87 -6.12
CA PHE A 247 -16.69 4.00 -5.41
C PHE A 247 -15.56 4.84 -4.85
N MET A 248 -15.23 4.66 -3.57
CA MET A 248 -14.20 5.43 -2.89
C MET A 248 -13.25 4.49 -2.14
N PHE A 249 -11.95 4.67 -2.33
CA PHE A 249 -10.98 4.06 -1.43
C PHE A 249 -10.87 4.83 -0.13
N LEU A 250 -10.59 4.12 0.95
CA LEU A 250 -10.43 4.63 2.30
C LEU A 250 -9.16 4.02 2.89
N VAL A 251 -8.53 4.72 3.82
CA VAL A 251 -7.35 4.26 4.55
C VAL A 251 -7.77 4.03 6.00
N GLY A 252 -7.47 2.83 6.51
CA GLY A 252 -7.77 2.45 7.88
C GLY A 252 -7.13 3.39 8.90
N ALA A 253 -7.80 3.53 10.05
CA ALA A 253 -7.34 4.42 11.11
C ALA A 253 -5.96 4.00 11.63
N PHE A 254 -5.59 2.71 11.56
CA PHE A 254 -4.28 2.29 11.99
C PHE A 254 -3.19 2.65 11.00
N HIS A 255 -3.50 2.68 9.71
CA HIS A 255 -2.51 2.90 8.65
C HIS A 255 -2.28 4.38 8.33
N GLY A 256 -3.15 5.30 8.74
CA GLY A 256 -3.03 6.74 8.41
C GLY A 256 -1.64 7.37 8.62
N HIS A 257 -0.88 6.94 9.62
CA HIS A 257 0.50 7.39 9.88
C HIS A 257 1.51 7.00 8.78
N ALA A 258 1.22 5.98 7.97
CA ALA A 258 2.01 5.62 6.80
C ALA A 258 1.77 6.57 5.62
N HIS A 259 0.74 7.42 5.69
CA HIS A 259 0.35 8.33 4.60
C HIS A 259 0.85 9.75 4.82
N ASN A 260 0.98 10.50 3.72
CA ASN A 260 1.24 11.94 3.77
C ASN A 260 -0.03 12.69 4.22
N ARG A 261 0.11 13.94 4.69
CA ARG A 261 -1.02 14.68 5.27
C ARG A 261 -2.15 14.92 4.26
N LEU A 262 -1.84 15.30 3.04
CA LEU A 262 -2.83 15.49 1.98
C LEU A 262 -3.64 14.21 1.71
N CYS A 263 -2.98 13.05 1.66
CA CYS A 263 -3.63 11.77 1.55
C CYS A 263 -4.52 11.47 2.76
N GLN A 264 -4.09 11.82 3.98
CA GLN A 264 -4.92 11.62 5.17
C GLN A 264 -6.21 12.45 5.10
N LEU A 265 -6.11 13.71 4.68
CA LEU A 265 -7.27 14.61 4.59
C LEU A 265 -8.36 14.10 3.63
N ILE A 266 -7.98 13.32 2.61
CA ILE A 266 -8.92 12.77 1.63
C ILE A 266 -9.41 11.37 1.98
N TYR A 267 -8.48 10.50 2.42
CA TYR A 267 -8.74 9.05 2.46
C TYR A 267 -8.80 8.48 3.87
N LEU A 268 -8.27 9.15 4.89
CA LEU A 268 -8.22 8.57 6.23
C LEU A 268 -9.63 8.51 6.83
N ALA A 269 -10.00 7.33 7.32
CA ALA A 269 -11.26 7.04 8.01
C ALA A 269 -11.71 8.15 8.98
N THR A 270 -10.79 8.73 9.74
CA THR A 270 -11.07 9.78 10.73
C THR A 270 -11.59 11.09 10.13
N TYR A 271 -11.24 11.41 8.88
CA TYR A 271 -11.58 12.69 8.23
C TYR A 271 -12.66 12.56 7.16
N VAL A 272 -13.08 11.34 6.84
CA VAL A 272 -14.13 11.08 5.86
C VAL A 272 -15.45 10.88 6.59
N LEU A 273 -16.48 11.63 6.17
CA LEU A 273 -17.82 11.51 6.73
C LEU A 273 -18.42 10.14 6.42
N GLY A 274 -19.28 9.62 7.30
CA GLY A 274 -20.03 8.39 7.05
C GLY A 274 -19.40 7.08 7.52
N LEU A 275 -18.15 7.08 8.03
CA LEU A 275 -17.55 5.86 8.58
C LEU A 275 -18.06 5.48 9.98
N GLY A 276 -18.49 6.47 10.77
CA GLY A 276 -18.89 6.24 12.16
C GLY A 276 -17.75 5.64 13.00
N LEU A 277 -18.00 4.49 13.64
CA LEU A 277 -17.02 3.78 14.47
C LEU A 277 -16.10 2.82 13.70
N GLU A 278 -16.16 2.82 12.37
CA GLU A 278 -15.41 1.88 11.56
C GLU A 278 -13.90 2.18 11.56
N ASP A 279 -13.08 1.16 11.87
CA ASP A 279 -11.62 1.26 11.83
C ASP A 279 -11.02 0.81 10.48
N LEU A 280 -11.79 0.05 9.69
CA LEU A 280 -11.40 -0.59 8.42
C LEU A 280 -10.27 -1.63 8.55
N GLU A 281 -10.13 -2.26 9.72
CA GLU A 281 -9.09 -3.28 10.01
C GLU A 281 -9.65 -4.72 10.01
N GLY A 282 -10.68 -4.96 9.21
CA GLY A 282 -11.36 -6.25 9.13
C GLY A 282 -10.42 -7.37 8.66
N CYS A 283 -9.57 -7.07 7.68
CA CYS A 283 -8.65 -8.02 7.06
C CYS A 283 -7.62 -8.54 8.07
N GLU A 284 -7.00 -7.67 8.87
CA GLU A 284 -5.98 -8.00 9.86
C GLU A 284 -6.55 -8.92 10.95
N ARG A 285 -7.77 -8.61 11.42
CA ARG A 285 -8.50 -9.45 12.40
C ARG A 285 -8.78 -10.84 11.83
N PHE A 286 -9.20 -10.91 10.57
CA PHE A 286 -9.43 -12.17 9.87
C PHE A 286 -8.14 -12.97 9.65
N PHE A 287 -7.07 -12.30 9.22
CA PHE A 287 -5.77 -12.93 8.98
C PHE A 287 -5.17 -13.50 10.24
N SER A 288 -5.26 -12.78 11.36
CA SER A 288 -4.82 -13.27 12.67
C SER A 288 -5.42 -14.65 13.00
N LYS A 289 -6.71 -14.86 12.74
CA LYS A 289 -7.39 -16.14 12.96
C LYS A 289 -7.06 -17.19 11.88
N SER A 290 -7.11 -16.81 10.60
CA SER A 290 -6.93 -17.74 9.48
C SER A 290 -5.49 -18.25 9.32
N ASN A 291 -4.49 -17.50 9.80
CA ASN A 291 -3.08 -17.88 9.75
C ASN A 291 -2.78 -19.20 10.48
N THR A 292 -3.63 -19.63 11.41
CA THR A 292 -3.54 -20.94 12.07
C THR A 292 -3.59 -22.12 11.08
N MET A 293 -4.22 -21.94 9.91
CA MET A 293 -4.28 -22.94 8.85
C MET A 293 -3.02 -23.03 7.99
N ALA A 294 -2.06 -22.12 8.14
CA ALA A 294 -0.89 -22.05 7.26
C ALA A 294 -0.12 -23.38 7.15
N ALA A 295 -0.03 -24.13 8.26
CA ALA A 295 0.65 -25.43 8.29
C ALA A 295 -0.11 -26.52 7.53
N SER A 296 -1.45 -26.54 7.61
CA SER A 296 -2.27 -27.57 6.96
C SER A 296 -2.36 -27.37 5.45
N VAL A 297 -2.35 -26.12 4.99
CA VAL A 297 -2.43 -25.81 3.54
C VAL A 297 -1.07 -25.86 2.84
N ARG A 298 0.04 -25.73 3.57
CA ARG A 298 1.40 -25.58 3.02
C ARG A 298 1.77 -26.64 2.00
N TYR A 299 1.43 -27.88 2.30
CA TYR A 299 1.79 -29.04 1.49
C TYR A 299 0.55 -29.71 0.89
N ALA A 300 -0.62 -29.09 0.93
CA ALA A 300 -1.82 -29.62 0.31
C ALA A 300 -1.69 -29.60 -1.23
N SER A 301 -2.53 -30.39 -1.93
CA SER A 301 -2.76 -30.15 -3.37
C SER A 301 -3.60 -28.88 -3.57
N VAL A 302 -3.69 -28.37 -4.79
CA VAL A 302 -4.58 -27.24 -5.13
C VAL A 302 -6.02 -27.47 -4.65
N PHE A 303 -6.58 -28.65 -4.95
CA PHE A 303 -7.95 -29.03 -4.56
C PHE A 303 -8.17 -28.96 -3.05
N HIS A 304 -7.40 -29.73 -2.26
CA HIS A 304 -7.53 -29.77 -0.81
C HIS A 304 -7.24 -28.42 -0.14
N ARG A 305 -6.30 -27.60 -0.67
CA ARG A 305 -6.10 -26.24 -0.15
C ARG A 305 -7.38 -25.42 -0.29
N ARG A 306 -7.98 -25.38 -1.48
CA ARG A 306 -9.24 -24.67 -1.69
C ARG A 306 -10.37 -25.22 -0.83
N GLN A 307 -10.48 -26.54 -0.68
CA GLN A 307 -11.51 -27.18 0.14
C GLN A 307 -11.39 -26.78 1.62
N ILE A 308 -10.17 -26.79 2.17
CA ILE A 308 -9.90 -26.36 3.55
C ILE A 308 -10.26 -24.87 3.73
N LEU A 309 -9.79 -24.01 2.82
CA LEU A 309 -10.04 -22.57 2.91
C LEU A 309 -11.52 -22.22 2.76
N ALA A 310 -12.21 -22.78 1.76
CA ALA A 310 -13.64 -22.57 1.56
C ALA A 310 -14.47 -23.05 2.76
N SER A 311 -14.11 -24.21 3.33
CA SER A 311 -14.75 -24.72 4.55
C SER A 311 -14.54 -23.78 5.72
N TYR A 312 -13.33 -23.23 5.87
CA TYR A 312 -13.03 -22.25 6.91
C TYR A 312 -13.82 -20.96 6.72
N PHE A 313 -13.91 -20.42 5.50
CA PHE A 313 -14.67 -19.19 5.23
C PHE A 313 -16.15 -19.36 5.53
N LYS A 314 -16.73 -20.49 5.12
CA LYS A 314 -18.12 -20.83 5.45
C LYS A 314 -18.32 -20.97 6.95
N HIS A 315 -17.41 -21.65 7.64
CA HIS A 315 -17.47 -21.80 9.09
C HIS A 315 -17.36 -20.45 9.79
N PHE A 316 -16.45 -19.59 9.34
CA PHE A 316 -16.25 -18.24 9.86
C PHE A 316 -17.50 -17.38 9.67
N ASP A 317 -18.01 -17.26 8.44
CA ASP A 317 -19.23 -16.49 8.16
C ASP A 317 -20.41 -16.95 9.03
N THR A 318 -20.60 -18.27 9.20
CA THR A 318 -21.77 -18.83 9.88
C THR A 318 -21.64 -18.80 11.40
N ASN A 319 -20.51 -19.26 11.94
CA ASN A 319 -20.37 -19.56 13.37
C ASN A 319 -19.60 -18.48 14.13
N GLU A 320 -18.82 -17.65 13.44
CA GLU A 320 -18.11 -16.53 14.06
C GLU A 320 -18.84 -15.22 13.73
N THR A 321 -18.99 -14.89 12.44
CA THR A 321 -19.51 -13.59 12.03
C THR A 321 -21.01 -13.47 12.29
N TYR A 322 -21.82 -14.35 11.68
CA TYR A 322 -23.27 -14.29 11.81
C TYR A 322 -23.73 -14.50 13.24
N ALA A 323 -23.17 -15.49 13.94
CA ALA A 323 -23.51 -15.78 15.34
C ALA A 323 -23.23 -14.60 16.28
N ASN A 324 -22.21 -13.78 16.00
CA ASN A 324 -21.86 -12.62 16.83
C ASN A 324 -22.41 -11.29 16.27
N LEU A 325 -23.13 -11.28 15.15
CA LEU A 325 -23.56 -10.05 14.48
C LEU A 325 -24.41 -9.15 15.38
N SER A 326 -25.42 -9.70 16.06
CA SER A 326 -26.27 -8.92 16.96
C SER A 326 -25.48 -8.32 18.12
N LYS A 327 -24.52 -9.07 18.67
CA LYS A 327 -23.62 -8.56 19.72
C LYS A 327 -22.75 -7.42 19.19
N PHE A 328 -22.15 -7.59 18.01
CA PHE A 328 -21.37 -6.54 17.36
C PHE A 328 -22.18 -5.25 17.19
N LEU A 329 -23.42 -5.35 16.70
CA LEU A 329 -24.29 -4.18 16.50
C LEU A 329 -24.65 -3.48 17.83
N VAL A 330 -25.03 -4.26 18.85
CA VAL A 330 -25.39 -3.71 20.16
C VAL A 330 -24.19 -3.08 20.87
N ASP A 331 -23.02 -3.74 20.83
CA ASP A 331 -21.80 -3.21 21.45
C ASP A 331 -21.40 -1.87 20.79
N ASN A 332 -21.47 -1.76 19.45
CA ASN A 332 -21.18 -0.51 18.74
C ASN A 332 -22.22 0.58 19.03
N TYR A 333 -23.50 0.21 19.18
CA TYR A 333 -24.54 1.17 19.55
C TYR A 333 -24.27 1.78 20.94
N TRP A 334 -23.94 0.95 21.94
CA TRP A 334 -23.56 1.44 23.27
C TRP A 334 -22.30 2.30 23.23
N GLN A 335 -21.29 1.89 22.46
CA GLN A 335 -20.08 2.68 22.28
C GLN A 335 -20.40 4.06 21.66
N ALA A 336 -21.32 4.13 20.70
CA ALA A 336 -21.75 5.39 20.11
C ALA A 336 -22.44 6.29 21.15
N LEU A 337 -23.31 5.73 21.99
CA LEU A 337 -23.95 6.48 23.09
C LEU A 337 -22.92 7.01 24.10
N GLU A 338 -21.95 6.19 24.51
CA GLU A 338 -20.87 6.62 25.41
C GLU A 338 -20.03 7.77 24.81
N ILE A 339 -19.79 7.74 23.50
CA ILE A 339 -19.09 8.83 22.80
C ILE A 339 -19.93 10.11 22.80
N LEU A 340 -21.25 10.00 22.58
CA LEU A 340 -22.18 11.13 22.60
C LEU A 340 -22.30 11.74 24.00
N GLU A 341 -22.19 10.96 25.07
CA GLU A 341 -22.13 11.48 26.44
C GLU A 341 -20.91 12.40 26.66
N GLY A 342 -19.84 12.24 25.87
CA GLY A 342 -18.65 13.08 25.87
C GLY A 342 -18.81 14.42 25.13
N GLU A 343 -19.93 14.68 24.46
CA GLU A 343 -20.17 15.89 23.67
C GLU A 343 -19.97 17.20 24.46
N PRO A 344 -20.38 17.33 25.74
CA PRO A 344 -20.11 18.54 26.52
C PRO A 344 -18.61 18.86 26.66
N ALA A 345 -17.75 17.84 26.73
CA ALA A 345 -16.30 18.02 26.80
C ALA A 345 -15.73 18.53 25.47
N LEU A 346 -16.30 18.10 24.35
CA LEU A 346 -15.97 18.65 23.03
C LEU A 346 -16.28 20.14 22.96
N TYR A 347 -17.48 20.57 23.37
CA TYR A 347 -17.85 21.99 23.36
C TYR A 347 -16.98 22.84 24.29
N LEU A 348 -16.60 22.31 25.46
CA LEU A 348 -15.65 22.98 26.35
C LEU A 348 -14.29 23.18 25.67
N GLY A 349 -13.80 22.14 24.98
CA GLY A 349 -12.55 22.19 24.21
C GLY A 349 -12.62 23.15 23.02
N MET A 350 -13.73 23.16 22.30
CA MET A 350 -13.99 24.09 21.20
C MET A 350 -13.96 25.54 21.68
N LYS A 351 -14.66 25.86 22.78
CA LYS A 351 -14.64 27.19 23.38
C LYS A 351 -13.24 27.62 23.81
N ALA A 352 -12.46 26.71 24.40
CA ALA A 352 -11.07 26.98 24.78
C ALA A 352 -10.17 27.22 23.55
N ALA A 353 -10.46 26.58 22.42
CA ALA A 353 -9.75 26.74 21.15
C ALA A 353 -10.27 27.90 20.28
N GLY A 354 -11.27 28.66 20.76
CA GLY A 354 -11.91 29.73 19.98
C GLY A 354 -12.66 29.22 18.75
N ILE A 355 -13.30 28.07 18.85
CA ILE A 355 -14.14 27.46 17.81
C ILE A 355 -15.59 27.55 18.27
N ASP A 356 -16.41 28.32 17.55
CA ASP A 356 -17.80 28.57 17.94
C ASP A 356 -18.79 27.59 17.31
N ASP A 357 -18.41 26.91 16.23
CA ASP A 357 -19.29 26.03 15.44
C ASP A 357 -18.54 24.75 15.01
N VAL A 358 -19.22 23.60 15.10
CA VAL A 358 -18.70 22.30 14.65
C VAL A 358 -18.48 22.29 13.14
N ALA A 359 -19.25 23.09 12.38
CA ALA A 359 -19.07 23.25 10.93
C ALA A 359 -17.73 23.89 10.56
N GLU A 360 -16.98 24.43 11.53
CA GLU A 360 -15.63 24.92 11.32
C GLU A 360 -14.61 23.79 11.09
N PHE A 361 -14.85 22.57 11.61
CA PHE A 361 -13.90 21.47 11.40
C PHE A 361 -13.76 21.09 9.92
N PRO A 362 -14.85 20.82 9.16
CA PRO A 362 -14.73 20.56 7.72
C PRO A 362 -14.12 21.73 6.95
N ARG A 363 -14.45 22.98 7.31
CA ARG A 363 -13.87 24.17 6.66
C ARG A 363 -12.37 24.27 6.87
N ARG A 364 -11.89 23.98 8.09
CA ARG A 364 -10.45 23.96 8.40
C ARG A 364 -9.73 22.84 7.68
N LEU A 365 -10.34 21.65 7.56
CA LEU A 365 -9.78 20.55 6.78
C LEU A 365 -9.68 20.91 5.29
N GLU A 366 -10.70 21.54 4.72
CA GLU A 366 -10.68 22.01 3.32
C GLU A 366 -9.67 23.13 3.10
N ALA A 367 -9.56 24.08 4.04
CA ALA A 367 -8.56 25.14 3.99
C ALA A 367 -7.15 24.57 4.11
N GLU A 368 -6.93 23.60 5.00
CA GLU A 368 -5.67 22.86 5.14
C GLU A 368 -5.34 22.11 3.84
N PHE A 369 -6.31 21.40 3.26
CA PHE A 369 -6.16 20.71 1.99
C PHE A 369 -5.77 21.68 0.86
N THR A 370 -6.50 22.78 0.71
CA THR A 370 -6.26 23.81 -0.31
C THR A 370 -4.88 24.43 -0.14
N PHE A 371 -4.50 24.78 1.09
CA PHE A 371 -3.18 25.30 1.41
C PHE A 371 -2.08 24.30 1.03
N LEU A 372 -2.16 23.06 1.50
CA LEU A 372 -1.17 22.02 1.21
C LEU A 372 -1.10 21.70 -0.29
N LYS A 373 -2.23 21.72 -1.01
CA LYS A 373 -2.28 21.52 -2.45
C LYS A 373 -1.65 22.69 -3.21
N SER A 374 -1.86 23.94 -2.79
CA SER A 374 -1.20 25.12 -3.39
C SER A 374 0.32 25.06 -3.24
N LEU A 375 0.83 24.50 -2.13
CA LEU A 375 2.26 24.28 -1.94
C LEU A 375 2.84 23.24 -2.92
N MET A 376 2.00 22.34 -3.44
CA MET A 376 2.38 21.38 -4.49
C MET A 376 2.27 21.96 -5.90
N ALA A 377 1.25 22.79 -6.17
CA ALA A 377 0.98 23.35 -7.50
C ALA A 377 2.13 24.25 -8.02
N ASP A 378 2.88 24.89 -7.13
CA ASP A 378 4.06 25.69 -7.52
C ASP A 378 5.31 24.85 -7.89
N CYS A 379 5.22 23.51 -7.90
CA CYS A 379 6.35 22.61 -8.16
C CYS A 379 6.43 22.15 -9.64
N GLU A 380 5.50 22.57 -10.49
CA GLU A 380 5.24 21.86 -11.76
C GLU A 380 6.13 22.19 -12.96
N GLU A 381 7.17 23.02 -12.84
CA GLU A 381 8.29 22.90 -13.78
C GLU A 381 9.63 23.02 -13.05
N ASP A 382 10.45 21.97 -13.11
CA ASP A 382 11.90 22.20 -13.24
C ASP A 382 12.07 23.02 -14.51
N THR A 383 11.95 24.34 -14.38
CA THR A 383 12.11 25.22 -15.53
C THR A 383 13.50 24.98 -16.11
N LEU A 384 13.66 25.17 -17.42
CA LEU A 384 14.99 25.10 -18.04
C LEU A 384 16.02 25.96 -17.28
N HIS A 385 15.57 27.05 -16.64
CA HIS A 385 16.39 27.93 -15.79
C HIS A 385 16.89 27.22 -14.51
N MET A 386 16.06 26.45 -13.81
CA MET A 386 16.47 25.66 -12.65
C MET A 386 17.40 24.51 -13.05
N GLU A 387 17.07 23.81 -14.14
CA GLU A 387 17.91 22.76 -14.71
C GLU A 387 19.30 23.31 -15.08
N TYR A 388 19.33 24.46 -15.76
CA TYR A 388 20.56 25.13 -16.18
C TYR A 388 21.41 25.58 -15.00
N TYR A 389 20.81 26.22 -13.99
CA TYR A 389 21.51 26.57 -12.75
C TYR A 389 22.14 25.34 -12.08
N GLN A 390 21.38 24.25 -11.94
CA GLN A 390 21.87 23.05 -11.25
C GLN A 390 23.01 22.37 -12.03
N ARG A 391 22.97 22.41 -13.37
CA ARG A 391 24.07 21.97 -14.25
C ARG A 391 25.30 22.87 -14.14
N LEU A 392 25.13 24.19 -14.04
CA LEU A 392 26.25 25.12 -13.85
C LEU A 392 26.91 24.97 -12.46
N VAL A 393 26.13 24.76 -11.40
CA VAL A 393 26.66 24.43 -10.07
C VAL A 393 27.46 23.13 -10.12
N ASN A 394 26.93 22.09 -10.76
CA ASN A 394 27.67 20.83 -10.95
C ASN A 394 28.97 21.05 -11.74
N LEU A 395 28.95 21.88 -12.80
CA LEU A 395 30.15 22.21 -13.56
C LEU A 395 31.21 22.92 -12.69
N ALA A 396 30.80 23.85 -11.82
CA ALA A 396 31.70 24.51 -10.89
C ALA A 396 32.31 23.52 -9.88
N ASP A 397 31.51 22.60 -9.35
CA ASP A 397 31.97 21.54 -8.43
C ASP A 397 32.96 20.58 -9.12
N GLN A 398 32.65 20.11 -10.33
CA GLN A 398 33.57 19.24 -11.08
C GLN A 398 34.86 19.98 -11.45
N ARG A 399 34.79 21.28 -11.73
CA ARG A 399 35.99 22.12 -11.96
C ARG A 399 36.87 22.16 -10.71
N TYR A 400 36.28 22.37 -9.54
CA TYR A 400 37.01 22.38 -8.27
C TYR A 400 37.66 21.01 -8.00
N VAL A 401 36.92 19.91 -8.20
CA VAL A 401 37.44 18.55 -8.05
C VAL A 401 38.61 18.31 -9.01
N LEU A 402 38.46 18.63 -10.30
CA LEU A 402 39.53 18.50 -11.30
C LEU A 402 40.76 19.31 -10.92
N MET A 403 40.59 20.57 -10.51
CA MET A 403 41.70 21.42 -10.04
C MET A 403 42.39 20.84 -8.81
N SER A 404 41.63 20.33 -7.83
CA SER A 404 42.20 19.71 -6.63
C SER A 404 43.04 18.47 -6.96
N VAL A 405 42.57 17.63 -7.90
CA VAL A 405 43.28 16.43 -8.36
C VAL A 405 44.55 16.81 -9.14
N LEU A 406 44.48 17.82 -10.00
CA LEU A 406 45.63 18.32 -10.76
C LEU A 406 46.70 18.98 -9.86
N LEU A 407 46.27 19.71 -8.83
CA LEU A 407 47.16 20.34 -7.86
C LEU A 407 47.87 19.30 -6.98
N CYS A 408 47.13 18.29 -6.53
CA CYS A 408 47.67 17.16 -5.76
C CYS A 408 48.70 16.37 -6.59
N PHE A 409 48.46 16.21 -7.89
CA PHE A 409 49.40 15.58 -8.82
C PHE A 409 50.67 16.42 -9.05
N HIS A 410 50.54 17.73 -9.27
CA HIS A 410 51.70 18.63 -9.41
C HIS A 410 52.57 18.67 -8.16
N CYS A 411 51.95 18.70 -6.98
CA CYS A 411 52.67 18.70 -5.70
C CYS A 411 53.40 17.37 -5.45
N SER A 412 52.83 16.25 -5.93
CA SER A 412 53.45 14.92 -5.86
C SER A 412 54.62 14.72 -6.83
N CYS A 413 54.75 15.55 -7.87
CA CYS A 413 55.88 15.53 -8.82
C CYS A 413 57.10 16.35 -8.35
N ALA A 414 56.96 17.17 -7.29
CA ALA A 414 58.00 18.12 -6.85
C ALA A 414 59.02 17.55 -5.84
N PHE A 415 58.83 16.33 -5.32
CA PHE A 415 59.76 15.67 -4.40
C PHE A 415 60.25 14.32 -4.95
N PRO A 416 61.56 14.13 -5.21
CA PRO A 416 62.07 12.85 -5.67
C PRO A 416 62.50 11.98 -4.47
N LEU A 417 61.62 11.12 -3.92
CA LEU A 417 62.06 10.02 -3.03
C LEU A 417 61.15 8.77 -3.11
N THR A 418 61.71 7.73 -3.72
CA THR A 418 61.61 6.29 -3.37
C THR A 418 60.29 5.73 -2.83
N LYS A 419 59.39 5.33 -3.74
CA LYS A 419 58.65 4.03 -3.82
C LYS A 419 57.46 4.20 -4.75
N ARG A 420 57.64 3.88 -6.04
CA ARG A 420 56.53 3.75 -7.01
C ARG A 420 55.69 2.54 -6.65
N LYS A 421 54.60 2.76 -5.92
CA LYS A 421 53.37 1.97 -6.04
C LYS A 421 52.24 2.96 -6.31
N ASP A 422 51.42 2.65 -7.31
CA ASP A 422 50.17 3.34 -7.72
C ASP A 422 50.24 4.47 -8.76
N SER A 423 51.03 4.32 -9.83
CA SER A 423 50.94 5.23 -11.00
C SER A 423 49.65 5.07 -11.81
N THR A 424 49.02 3.89 -11.80
CA THR A 424 47.78 3.60 -12.56
C THR A 424 46.52 4.10 -11.87
N ALA A 425 46.42 4.01 -10.55
CA ALA A 425 45.26 4.49 -9.78
C ALA A 425 45.16 6.03 -9.81
N SER A 426 46.29 6.73 -9.62
CA SER A 426 46.34 8.20 -9.72
C SER A 426 46.00 8.72 -11.12
N ALA A 427 46.51 8.06 -12.17
CA ALA A 427 46.15 8.38 -13.55
C ALA A 427 44.66 8.12 -13.86
N THR A 428 44.07 7.08 -13.26
CA THR A 428 42.65 6.75 -13.39
C THR A 428 41.76 7.78 -12.70
N VAL A 429 42.10 8.21 -11.48
CA VAL A 429 41.38 9.27 -10.76
C VAL A 429 41.41 10.59 -11.55
N ARG A 430 42.55 10.96 -12.12
CA ARG A 430 42.67 12.14 -12.99
C ARG A 430 41.77 12.02 -14.21
N ARG A 431 41.80 10.86 -14.87
CA ARG A 431 40.98 10.61 -16.06
C ARG A 431 39.49 10.71 -15.73
N HIS A 432 39.02 10.10 -14.64
CA HIS A 432 37.62 10.22 -14.23
C HIS A 432 37.22 11.65 -13.83
N ALA A 433 38.09 12.40 -13.16
CA ALA A 433 37.83 13.80 -12.86
C ALA A 433 37.71 14.66 -14.13
N GLN A 434 38.53 14.38 -15.15
CA GLN A 434 38.46 15.04 -16.45
C GLN A 434 37.18 14.63 -17.21
N GLU A 435 36.89 13.33 -17.31
CA GLU A 435 35.68 12.80 -17.97
C GLU A 435 34.40 13.37 -17.34
N ASN A 436 34.34 13.47 -16.01
CA ASN A 436 33.20 14.06 -15.30
C ASN A 436 33.07 15.56 -15.55
N PHE A 437 34.18 16.30 -15.61
CA PHE A 437 34.17 17.72 -15.97
C PHE A 437 33.71 17.94 -17.41
N ASP A 438 34.23 17.16 -18.36
CA ASP A 438 33.86 17.24 -19.78
C ASP A 438 32.38 16.90 -19.98
N LYS A 439 31.87 15.88 -19.25
CA LYS A 439 30.45 15.54 -19.24
C LYS A 439 29.58 16.68 -18.70
N ALA A 440 29.94 17.25 -17.54
CA ALA A 440 29.21 18.39 -16.98
C ALA A 440 29.27 19.62 -17.91
N TRP A 441 30.38 19.80 -18.64
CA TRP A 441 30.53 20.88 -19.62
C TRP A 441 29.59 20.71 -20.81
N ILE A 442 29.50 19.49 -21.37
CA ILE A 442 28.59 19.15 -22.47
C ILE A 442 27.13 19.35 -22.03
N GLU A 443 26.75 18.85 -20.85
CA GLU A 443 25.41 19.02 -20.30
C GLU A 443 25.03 20.50 -20.17
N VAL A 444 25.95 21.36 -19.74
CA VAL A 444 25.74 22.82 -19.69
C VAL A 444 25.54 23.40 -21.10
N GLN A 445 26.36 23.03 -22.08
CA GLN A 445 26.25 23.53 -23.46
C GLN A 445 24.94 23.10 -24.15
N GLU A 446 24.51 21.85 -23.94
CA GLU A 446 23.24 21.36 -24.46
C GLU A 446 22.07 22.17 -23.91
N THR A 447 22.11 22.52 -22.64
CA THR A 447 21.08 23.38 -22.02
C THR A 447 21.18 24.82 -22.50
N GLU A 448 22.38 25.37 -22.69
CA GLU A 448 22.59 26.71 -23.29
C GLU A 448 21.94 26.83 -24.66
N VAL A 449 22.11 25.80 -25.52
CA VAL A 449 21.47 25.73 -26.83
C VAL A 449 19.95 25.65 -26.71
N ARG A 450 19.43 24.79 -25.81
CA ARG A 450 17.98 24.65 -25.57
C ARG A 450 17.34 25.95 -25.05
N MET A 451 18.07 26.74 -24.25
CA MET A 451 17.61 28.02 -23.69
C MET A 451 17.86 29.23 -24.60
N GLY A 452 18.69 29.11 -25.63
CA GLY A 452 19.13 30.26 -26.44
C GLY A 452 20.04 31.24 -25.68
N VAL A 453 20.76 30.75 -24.66
CA VAL A 453 21.68 31.56 -23.85
C VAL A 453 22.93 31.87 -24.66
N LYS A 454 23.19 33.17 -24.90
CA LYS A 454 24.35 33.64 -25.68
C LYS A 454 25.63 33.70 -24.87
N GLU A 455 25.52 34.02 -23.58
CA GLU A 455 26.63 34.12 -22.64
C GLU A 455 26.30 33.31 -21.38
N ARG A 456 27.23 32.46 -20.96
CA ARG A 456 27.06 31.60 -19.79
C ARG A 456 26.82 32.43 -18.53
N TRP A 457 25.82 32.04 -17.74
CA TRP A 457 25.55 32.72 -16.47
C TRP A 457 26.75 32.60 -15.52
N LEU A 458 27.08 33.72 -14.89
CA LEU A 458 28.06 33.81 -13.83
C LEU A 458 27.33 33.92 -12.49
N ASP A 459 28.05 33.69 -11.39
CA ASP A 459 27.55 33.89 -10.03
C ASP A 459 27.07 35.33 -9.73
N THR A 460 27.46 36.28 -10.59
CA THR A 460 27.10 37.70 -10.56
C THR A 460 25.93 38.05 -11.49
N SER A 461 25.46 37.11 -12.33
CA SER A 461 24.36 37.34 -13.27
C SER A 461 23.00 37.42 -12.53
N PRO A 462 22.10 38.34 -12.92
CA PRO A 462 20.77 38.43 -12.31
C PRO A 462 19.95 37.15 -12.51
N GLU A 463 20.09 36.49 -13.66
CA GLU A 463 19.41 35.22 -13.99
C GLU A 463 19.88 34.07 -13.11
N TRP A 464 21.18 34.06 -12.75
CA TRP A 464 21.74 33.11 -11.79
C TRP A 464 21.11 33.30 -10.41
N ALA A 465 21.01 34.54 -9.94
CA ALA A 465 20.43 34.86 -8.64
C ALA A 465 18.94 34.48 -8.56
N GLU A 466 18.18 34.72 -9.64
CA GLU A 466 16.78 34.34 -9.74
C GLU A 466 16.59 32.81 -9.72
N ALA A 467 17.34 32.06 -10.54
CA ALA A 467 17.27 30.60 -10.55
C ALA A 467 17.74 29.98 -9.22
N ALA A 468 18.76 30.55 -8.58
CA ALA A 468 19.21 30.15 -7.25
C ALA A 468 18.12 30.34 -6.19
N HIS A 469 17.37 31.45 -6.27
CA HIS A 469 16.25 31.76 -5.38
C HIS A 469 15.10 30.76 -5.56
N LEU A 470 14.73 30.45 -6.81
CA LEU A 470 13.69 29.48 -7.12
C LEU A 470 14.01 28.09 -6.57
N ILE A 471 15.23 27.59 -6.78
CA ILE A 471 15.66 26.28 -6.25
C ILE A 471 15.72 26.29 -4.72
N SER A 472 16.20 27.38 -4.10
CA SER A 472 16.24 27.49 -2.65
C SER A 472 14.84 27.49 -2.04
N THR A 473 13.90 28.19 -2.69
CA THR A 473 12.48 28.19 -2.32
C THR A 473 11.85 26.80 -2.46
N LYS A 474 12.11 26.10 -3.57
CA LYS A 474 11.68 24.70 -3.78
C LYS A 474 12.23 23.76 -2.71
N ARG A 475 13.54 23.84 -2.40
CA ARG A 475 14.19 23.04 -1.35
C ARG A 475 13.59 23.33 0.03
N TYR A 476 13.30 24.59 0.34
CA TYR A 476 12.65 24.98 1.60
C TYR A 476 11.25 24.38 1.73
N ARG A 477 10.42 24.48 0.67
CA ARG A 477 9.07 23.90 0.63
C ARG A 477 9.08 22.38 0.81
N LEU A 478 9.94 21.67 0.09
CA LEU A 478 10.09 20.21 0.22
C LEU A 478 10.54 19.81 1.63
N ALA A 479 11.44 20.60 2.24
CA ALA A 479 11.88 20.36 3.61
C ALA A 479 10.77 20.62 4.64
N LEU A 480 9.95 21.66 4.44
CA LEU A 480 8.78 21.96 5.28
C LEU A 480 7.74 20.85 5.21
N LEU A 481 7.31 20.44 4.01
CA LEU A 481 6.35 19.34 3.82
C LEU A 481 6.86 18.03 4.45
N LYS A 482 8.16 17.76 4.33
CA LYS A 482 8.80 16.59 4.95
C LYS A 482 8.77 16.68 6.49
N LEU A 483 9.04 17.85 7.06
CA LEU A 483 9.02 18.07 8.50
C LEU A 483 7.61 17.94 9.06
N GLU A 484 6.64 18.65 8.47
CA GLU A 484 5.23 18.62 8.86
C GLU A 484 4.66 17.20 8.83
N ARG A 485 4.92 16.47 7.73
CA ARG A 485 4.56 15.06 7.61
C ARG A 485 5.08 14.24 8.78
N LEU A 486 6.34 14.41 9.16
CA LEU A 486 6.95 13.63 10.24
C LEU A 486 6.40 14.02 11.63
N VAL A 487 6.05 15.29 11.83
CA VAL A 487 5.44 15.79 13.08
C VAL A 487 4.01 15.29 13.24
N VAL A 488 3.17 15.40 12.21
CA VAL A 488 1.81 14.84 12.22
C VAL A 488 1.84 13.34 12.49
N GLN A 489 2.73 12.62 11.79
CA GLN A 489 2.96 11.20 12.01
C GLN A 489 3.35 10.88 13.45
N ARG A 490 4.11 11.74 14.10
CA ARG A 490 4.49 11.59 15.52
C ARG A 490 3.31 11.84 16.45
N MET A 491 2.48 12.85 16.19
CA MET A 491 1.29 13.13 17.00
C MET A 491 0.35 11.91 17.04
N PHE A 492 0.06 11.30 15.89
CA PHE A 492 -0.78 10.11 15.85
C PHE A 492 -0.19 8.89 16.57
N GLU A 493 1.13 8.68 16.50
CA GLU A 493 1.77 7.61 17.27
C GLU A 493 1.69 7.84 18.79
N LEU A 494 1.83 9.10 19.21
CA LEU A 494 1.69 9.47 20.63
C LEU A 494 0.26 9.24 21.12
N THR A 495 -0.75 9.59 20.31
CA THR A 495 -2.16 9.29 20.61
C THR A 495 -2.39 7.78 20.77
N LYS A 496 -1.74 6.94 19.94
CA LYS A 496 -1.80 5.47 20.05
C LYS A 496 -1.08 4.89 21.26
N MET A 497 -0.05 5.57 21.76
CA MET A 497 0.63 5.16 22.99
C MET A 497 -0.29 5.25 24.22
N ASN A 498 -1.27 6.15 24.18
CA ASN A 498 -2.22 6.40 25.26
C ASN A 498 -3.52 5.57 25.14
N LEU A 499 -3.69 4.78 24.08
CA LEU A 499 -4.81 3.85 23.95
C LEU A 499 -4.65 2.67 24.93
N SER A 500 -5.59 2.56 25.87
CA SER A 500 -5.71 1.43 26.80
C SER A 500 -5.94 0.12 26.01
N GLN A 501 -5.40 -1.00 26.54
CA GLN A 501 -5.41 -2.34 25.92
C GLN A 501 -4.40 -2.65 24.78
N THR A 502 -3.37 -1.83 24.55
CA THR A 502 -2.28 -2.20 23.63
C THR A 502 -1.37 -3.31 24.22
N GLY A 503 -1.28 -4.46 23.55
CA GLY A 503 -0.44 -5.59 23.97
C GLY A 503 1.06 -5.24 24.06
N TYR A 504 1.81 -5.90 24.96
CA TYR A 504 3.21 -5.57 25.28
C TYR A 504 4.15 -5.51 24.05
N LYS A 505 4.00 -6.44 23.10
CA LYS A 505 4.80 -6.43 21.86
C LYS A 505 4.51 -5.20 20.99
N LEU A 506 3.23 -4.82 20.85
CA LEU A 506 2.81 -3.64 20.09
C LEU A 506 3.37 -2.36 20.72
N ARG A 507 3.32 -2.23 22.05
CA ARG A 507 3.94 -1.11 22.77
C ARG A 507 5.44 -0.99 22.53
N LYS A 508 6.17 -2.11 22.50
CA LYS A 508 7.61 -2.11 22.20
C LYS A 508 7.91 -1.71 20.75
N HIS A 509 7.08 -2.13 19.79
CA HIS A 509 7.18 -1.71 18.40
C HIS A 509 6.88 -0.22 18.23
N ILE A 510 5.82 0.29 18.88
CA ILE A 510 5.48 1.72 18.89
C ILE A 510 6.62 2.53 19.51
N ALA A 511 7.17 2.13 20.66
CA ALA A 511 8.29 2.83 21.30
C ALA A 511 9.55 2.89 20.41
N LYS A 512 9.87 1.80 19.70
CA LYS A 512 11.00 1.77 18.76
C LYS A 512 10.75 2.64 17.53
N ALA A 513 9.53 2.61 16.97
CA ALA A 513 9.12 3.47 15.87
C ALA A 513 9.19 4.95 16.26
N LEU A 514 8.75 5.28 17.47
CA LEU A 514 8.84 6.61 18.06
C LEU A 514 10.30 7.09 18.16
N GLN A 515 11.23 6.27 18.65
CA GLN A 515 12.66 6.66 18.71
C GLN A 515 13.25 6.96 17.32
N VAL A 516 12.99 6.08 16.35
CA VAL A 516 13.46 6.27 14.97
C VAL A 516 12.84 7.54 14.37
N ARG A 517 11.56 7.80 14.64
CA ARG A 517 10.86 8.98 14.14
C ARG A 517 11.33 10.28 14.76
N SER A 518 11.64 10.30 16.06
CA SER A 518 12.26 11.48 16.70
C SER A 518 13.57 11.86 16.01
N GLN A 519 14.40 10.88 15.61
CA GLN A 519 15.62 11.17 14.86
C GLN A 519 15.32 11.66 13.44
N ALA A 520 14.32 11.08 12.77
CA ALA A 520 13.88 11.55 11.45
C ALA A 520 13.35 12.99 11.49
N ILE A 521 12.57 13.36 12.50
CA ILE A 521 12.08 14.72 12.72
C ILE A 521 13.24 15.68 12.96
N ARG A 522 14.23 15.32 13.80
CA ARG A 522 15.44 16.14 13.98
C ARG A 522 16.16 16.38 12.67
N ASN A 523 16.35 15.34 11.87
CA ASN A 523 17.01 15.46 10.58
C ASN A 523 16.20 16.34 9.61
N ALA A 524 14.88 16.17 9.56
CA ALA A 524 14.01 17.00 8.74
C ALA A 524 13.97 18.45 9.22
N LEU A 525 13.99 18.69 10.53
CA LEU A 525 14.06 20.01 11.14
C LEU A 525 15.39 20.69 10.80
N ASN A 526 16.50 19.94 10.79
CA ASN A 526 17.79 20.45 10.34
C ASN A 526 17.80 20.78 8.85
N SER A 527 17.20 19.93 8.00
CA SER A 527 17.03 20.21 6.58
C SER A 527 16.16 21.45 6.35
N TYR A 528 15.06 21.58 7.09
CA TYR A 528 14.19 22.75 7.09
C TYR A 528 14.94 24.01 7.52
N ASN A 529 15.61 23.99 8.67
CA ASN A 529 16.36 25.14 9.18
C ASN A 529 17.54 25.52 8.27
N THR A 530 18.16 24.55 7.59
CA THR A 530 19.18 24.81 6.57
C THR A 530 18.56 25.52 5.37
N ALA A 531 17.47 24.98 4.81
CA ALA A 531 16.80 25.57 3.66
C ALA A 531 16.15 26.93 3.99
N ALA A 532 15.68 27.13 5.22
CA ALA A 532 15.10 28.39 5.71
C ALA A 532 16.12 29.54 5.74
N LYS A 533 17.41 29.22 5.95
CA LYS A 533 18.50 30.21 5.86
C LYS A 533 18.82 30.59 4.42
N SER A 534 18.47 29.75 3.45
CA SER A 534 18.78 29.91 2.04
C SER A 534 17.76 30.73 1.26
N ILE A 535 16.59 31.02 1.85
CA ILE A 535 15.53 31.83 1.23
C ILE A 535 15.61 33.30 1.66
N VAL A 536 15.16 34.22 0.81
CA VAL A 536 15.13 35.67 1.08
C VAL A 536 13.70 36.19 0.90
N PRO A 537 13.11 36.86 1.91
CA PRO A 537 13.65 37.03 3.27
C PRO A 537 13.76 35.68 4.01
N ALA A 538 14.67 35.61 5.00
CA ALA A 538 14.92 34.38 5.75
C ALA A 538 13.63 33.86 6.40
N GLY A 539 13.33 32.57 6.19
CA GLY A 539 12.14 31.95 6.74
C GLY A 539 12.20 31.82 8.28
N PRO A 540 11.04 31.66 8.95
CA PRO A 540 10.99 31.49 10.40
C PRO A 540 11.75 30.23 10.83
N ARG A 541 12.67 30.38 11.79
CA ARG A 541 13.41 29.26 12.38
C ARG A 541 12.55 28.57 13.42
N SER A 542 12.46 27.25 13.34
CA SER A 542 11.76 26.45 14.36
C SER A 542 12.76 25.91 15.38
N SER A 543 12.50 26.16 16.66
CA SER A 543 13.23 25.55 17.77
C SER A 543 12.67 24.17 18.09
N SER A 544 13.45 23.32 18.76
CA SER A 544 13.10 21.92 19.06
C SER A 544 12.04 21.76 20.16
N MET A 545 11.19 22.76 20.41
CA MET A 545 10.22 22.74 21.53
C MET A 545 9.13 21.66 21.41
N PHE A 546 9.07 20.95 20.27
CA PHE A 546 8.07 19.92 19.96
C PHE A 546 8.64 18.50 19.78
N LEU A 547 9.87 18.22 20.24
CA LEU A 547 10.53 16.91 20.06
C LEU A 547 10.47 15.98 21.26
#